data_AF-A0AAD8ETQ5-F1
#
_entry.id   AF-A0AAD8ETQ5-F1
#
_cell.length_a   1.000
_cell.length_b   1.000
_cell.length_c   1.000
_cell.angle_alpha   90.00
_cell.angle_beta   90.00
_cell.angle_gamma   90.00
#
_symmetry.space_group_name_H-M   'P 1'
#
loop_
_entity.id
_entity.type
_entity.pdbx_description
1 polymer ?
#
loop_
_entity_poly.entity_id
_entity_poly.type
_entity_poly.pdbx_seq_one_letter_code
_entity_poly.pdbx_strand_id
1 'polypeptide(L)'
;MQEYYQLYAIFNQTQDADRYDDSPRIDIVAPEQQIALAETRKRLTTAITELQLAKEEAAFAANNGKSLWQKLIPQTITSKEGATLKPQENGTVVSVDKAPERDLYTITANVPPGKYTALRIEALLAPFEDGQLGVGRNPNDPNFVLSEIELSIHTDPAQPQKVKLTNPIADFAQQGWPVIAAIDGDEKTGWAISPQQRESHQAIFKFEQPLELKAQTPVQVTLNQQYGNRLILSRFRLSLSSQDPQTLKTEFDSERIRAAQQHIKDVQKELDTMQEQIAHLPIMRELAENQRRQTKIHQRGNFLDPGNDVSPAILTAFHKAPTTDKVDRIAVARWLVSADNPLTPRVWSNRIWSRLFGLGIVETEEDFGALGAQPSNQPLLDWLAAEFRDNGWSTKKLLKSIVMSRAYRQSSHTSPELRQLDPRNAYISRGARFRLTAEVVRDQALQVSGLLSTKTGGQAVMPPPTCRPMAFHLQRQKTGLMLKGKIAFAVVSIPT
;
A
#
# COMPACT_ATOMS: atom_id res chain seq x y z
N MET A 1 17.07 25.04 -22.79
CA MET A 1 16.40 23.72 -22.96
C MET A 1 16.88 22.69 -21.94
N GLN A 2 18.18 22.54 -21.66
CA GLN A 2 18.66 21.57 -20.66
C GLN A 2 18.04 21.78 -19.26
N GLU A 3 18.01 23.01 -18.75
CA GLU A 3 17.43 23.32 -17.44
C GLU A 3 15.94 22.91 -17.31
N TYR A 4 15.17 22.98 -18.41
CA TYR A 4 13.79 22.49 -18.43
C TYR A 4 13.72 20.99 -18.17
N TYR A 5 14.55 20.18 -18.85
CA TYR A 5 14.57 18.73 -18.64
C TYR A 5 15.13 18.37 -17.27
N GLN A 6 16.03 19.17 -16.70
CA GLN A 6 16.53 18.99 -15.33
C GLN A 6 15.44 19.25 -14.29
N LEU A 7 14.61 20.30 -14.47
CA LEU A 7 13.45 20.55 -13.62
C LEU A 7 12.40 19.44 -13.80
N TYR A 8 12.12 19.04 -15.04
CA TYR A 8 11.22 17.93 -15.34
C TYR A 8 11.69 16.61 -14.70
N ALA A 9 13.00 16.34 -14.65
CA ALA A 9 13.55 15.15 -14.02
C ALA A 9 13.21 15.04 -12.52
N ILE A 10 12.94 16.16 -11.83
CA ILE A 10 12.44 16.17 -10.44
C ILE A 10 10.99 15.68 -10.38
N PHE A 11 10.16 16.08 -11.35
CA PHE A 11 8.75 15.70 -11.39
C PHE A 11 8.52 14.32 -12.03
N ASN A 12 9.47 13.80 -12.81
CA ASN A 12 9.38 12.49 -13.46
C ASN A 12 9.63 11.29 -12.52
N GLN A 13 9.72 11.50 -11.20
CA GLN A 13 10.05 10.44 -10.22
C GLN A 13 8.86 9.99 -9.37
N THR A 14 7.62 10.24 -9.80
CA THR A 14 6.45 9.76 -9.04
C THR A 14 5.97 8.37 -9.45
N GLN A 15 5.50 7.61 -8.46
CA GLN A 15 4.78 6.35 -8.64
C GLN A 15 3.42 6.53 -9.32
N ASP A 16 2.84 7.73 -9.25
CA ASP A 16 1.64 8.07 -10.01
C ASP A 16 1.94 7.94 -11.51
N ALA A 17 1.10 7.17 -12.18
CA ALA A 17 1.27 6.77 -13.57
C ALA A 17 -0.06 6.84 -14.33
N ASP A 18 -0.96 7.74 -13.91
CA ASP A 18 -2.27 7.98 -14.55
C ASP A 18 -3.09 6.69 -14.73
N ARG A 19 -2.99 5.77 -13.77
CA ARG A 19 -3.76 4.53 -13.76
C ARG A 19 -5.22 4.82 -13.42
N TYR A 20 -6.13 4.04 -13.97
CA TYR A 20 -7.58 4.16 -13.71
C TYR A 20 -8.01 3.67 -12.31
N ASP A 21 -7.09 3.61 -11.35
CA ASP A 21 -7.26 3.03 -10.02
C ASP A 21 -6.84 3.98 -8.89
N ASP A 22 -6.71 5.29 -9.13
CA ASP A 22 -6.29 6.32 -8.16
C ASP A 22 -5.03 5.94 -7.34
N SER A 23 -4.16 5.07 -7.87
CA SER A 23 -2.94 4.64 -7.19
C SER A 23 -1.78 5.61 -7.47
N PRO A 24 -0.86 5.81 -6.50
CA PRO A 24 -0.74 5.10 -5.22
C PRO A 24 -1.68 5.65 -4.13
N ARG A 25 -2.10 4.75 -3.24
CA ARG A 25 -2.99 5.07 -2.11
C ARG A 25 -2.29 4.80 -0.77
N ILE A 26 -2.78 5.43 0.29
CA ILE A 26 -2.52 5.03 1.67
C ILE A 26 -3.83 4.67 2.36
N ASP A 27 -3.74 3.72 3.27
CA ASP A 27 -4.86 3.31 4.09
C ASP A 27 -4.95 4.24 5.30
N ILE A 28 -6.11 4.85 5.47
CA ILE A 28 -6.45 5.67 6.63
C ILE A 28 -7.25 4.80 7.58
N VAL A 29 -6.55 4.11 8.48
CA VAL A 29 -7.16 3.21 9.46
C VAL A 29 -7.33 3.95 10.77
N ALA A 30 -8.56 4.14 11.22
CA ALA A 30 -8.85 4.77 12.51
C ALA A 30 -8.33 3.88 13.67
N PRO A 31 -7.91 4.44 14.82
CA PRO A 31 -7.39 3.66 15.94
C PRO A 31 -8.31 2.51 16.39
N GLU A 32 -9.62 2.76 16.44
CA GLU A 32 -10.63 1.76 16.77
C GLU A 32 -10.68 0.62 15.74
N GLN A 33 -10.51 0.93 14.44
CA GLN A 33 -10.44 -0.08 13.38
C GLN A 33 -9.15 -0.90 13.48
N GLN A 34 -8.02 -0.29 13.85
CA GLN A 34 -6.76 -1.00 14.04
C GLN A 34 -6.86 -2.06 15.15
N ILE A 35 -7.49 -1.71 16.28
CA ILE A 35 -7.72 -2.64 17.38
C ILE A 35 -8.62 -3.79 16.93
N ALA A 36 -9.74 -3.48 16.28
CA ALA A 36 -10.70 -4.48 15.83
C ALA A 36 -10.09 -5.45 14.78
N LEU A 37 -9.27 -4.94 13.86
CA LEU A 37 -8.51 -5.75 12.91
C LEU A 37 -7.52 -6.68 13.62
N ALA A 38 -6.78 -6.17 14.62
CA ALA A 38 -5.82 -6.97 15.38
C ALA A 38 -6.50 -8.09 16.18
N GLU A 39 -7.63 -7.80 16.83
CA GLU A 39 -8.43 -8.79 17.55
C GLU A 39 -9.00 -9.87 16.62
N THR A 40 -9.49 -9.47 15.45
CA THR A 40 -10.03 -10.41 14.44
C THR A 40 -8.93 -11.32 13.89
N ARG A 41 -7.73 -10.78 13.62
CA ARG A 41 -6.57 -11.59 13.22
C ARG A 41 -6.15 -12.58 14.32
N LYS A 42 -6.22 -12.18 15.59
CA LYS A 42 -5.96 -13.08 16.71
C LYS A 42 -6.99 -14.21 16.76
N ARG A 43 -8.28 -13.90 16.61
CA ARG A 43 -9.36 -14.91 16.51
C ARG A 43 -9.13 -15.88 15.35
N LEU A 44 -8.74 -15.37 14.18
CA LEU A 44 -8.41 -16.20 13.02
C LEU A 44 -7.26 -17.17 13.32
N THR A 45 -6.20 -16.68 13.97
CA THR A 45 -5.07 -17.51 14.40
C THR A 45 -5.50 -18.61 15.38
N THR A 46 -6.38 -18.27 16.32
CA THR A 46 -6.96 -19.25 17.26
C THR A 46 -7.79 -20.29 16.52
N ALA A 47 -8.68 -19.89 15.61
CA ALA A 47 -9.53 -20.80 14.82
C ALA A 47 -8.71 -21.80 13.98
N ILE A 48 -7.61 -21.34 13.37
CA ILE A 48 -6.67 -22.22 12.65
C ILE A 48 -6.03 -23.25 13.59
N THR A 49 -5.69 -22.82 14.81
CA THR A 49 -5.10 -23.71 15.81
C THR A 49 -6.11 -24.75 16.30
N GLU A 50 -7.38 -24.36 16.46
CA GLU A 50 -8.47 -25.28 16.81
C GLU A 50 -8.77 -26.30 15.71
N LEU A 51 -8.75 -25.90 14.44
CA LEU A 51 -8.86 -26.82 13.31
C LEU A 51 -7.74 -27.86 13.34
N GLN A 52 -6.51 -27.43 13.60
CA GLN A 52 -5.38 -28.33 13.68
C GLN A 52 -5.52 -29.32 14.85
N LEU A 53 -5.95 -28.84 16.02
CA LEU A 53 -6.21 -29.69 17.17
C LEU A 53 -7.32 -30.71 16.88
N ALA A 54 -8.41 -30.29 16.23
CA ALA A 54 -9.50 -31.18 15.85
C ALA A 54 -9.06 -32.28 14.87
N LYS A 55 -8.18 -31.95 13.92
CA LYS A 55 -7.56 -32.94 13.01
C LYS A 55 -6.71 -33.97 13.77
N GLU A 56 -5.94 -33.52 14.76
CA GLU A 56 -5.10 -34.39 15.59
C GLU A 56 -5.92 -35.33 16.46
N GLU A 57 -6.95 -34.82 17.13
CA GLU A 57 -7.85 -35.61 17.96
C GLU A 57 -8.62 -36.66 17.14
N ALA A 58 -9.11 -36.27 15.95
CA ALA A 58 -9.79 -37.21 15.04
C ALA A 58 -8.84 -38.34 14.61
N ALA A 59 -7.59 -38.01 14.27
CA ALA A 59 -6.59 -39.02 13.93
C ALA A 59 -6.22 -39.93 15.11
N PHE A 60 -6.15 -39.38 16.33
CA PHE A 60 -5.87 -40.14 17.54
C PHE A 60 -7.02 -41.10 17.89
N ALA A 61 -8.27 -40.63 17.80
CA ALA A 61 -9.46 -41.43 18.07
C ALA A 61 -9.59 -42.59 17.09
N ALA A 62 -9.37 -42.33 15.79
CA ALA A 62 -9.43 -43.35 14.75
C ALA A 62 -8.37 -44.45 14.90
N ASN A 63 -7.26 -44.17 15.58
CA ASN A 63 -6.21 -45.14 15.84
C ASN A 63 -6.30 -45.76 17.25
N ASN A 64 -7.51 -46.09 17.71
CA ASN A 64 -7.78 -46.72 19.01
C ASN A 64 -7.12 -45.98 20.19
N GLY A 65 -7.09 -44.65 20.15
CA GLY A 65 -6.49 -43.83 21.19
C GLY A 65 -4.96 -43.98 21.29
N LYS A 66 -4.28 -44.34 20.20
CA LYS A 66 -2.83 -44.35 20.10
C LYS A 66 -2.40 -43.31 19.08
N SER A 67 -1.37 -42.53 19.38
CA SER A 67 -0.81 -41.63 18.36
C SER A 67 -0.08 -42.46 17.30
N LEU A 68 -0.43 -42.26 16.03
CA LEU A 68 0.33 -42.79 14.88
C LEU A 68 1.66 -42.04 14.71
N TRP A 69 1.77 -40.85 15.30
CA TRP A 69 2.84 -39.90 15.04
C TRP A 69 3.50 -39.44 16.33
N GLN A 70 4.82 -39.54 16.34
CA GLN A 70 5.66 -38.93 17.33
C GLN A 70 6.17 -37.59 16.81
N LYS A 71 5.73 -36.49 17.42
CA LYS A 71 6.16 -35.13 17.06
C LYS A 71 7.65 -34.96 17.36
N LEU A 72 8.39 -34.38 16.42
CA LEU A 72 9.76 -33.93 16.66
C LEU A 72 9.69 -32.57 17.33
N ILE A 73 10.15 -32.47 18.57
CA ILE A 73 10.26 -31.19 19.28
C ILE A 73 11.64 -30.60 18.96
N PRO A 74 11.72 -29.48 18.20
CA PRO A 74 12.99 -28.88 17.84
C PRO A 74 13.79 -28.46 19.09
N GLN A 75 15.05 -28.88 19.17
CA GLN A 75 16.01 -28.41 20.17
C GLN A 75 16.79 -27.22 19.64
N THR A 76 17.30 -27.33 18.42
CA THR A 76 17.88 -26.21 17.69
C THR A 76 17.22 -26.10 16.32
N ILE A 77 17.09 -24.87 15.85
CA ILE A 77 16.62 -24.57 14.51
C ILE A 77 17.40 -23.38 13.97
N THR A 78 17.95 -23.54 12.76
CA THR A 78 18.73 -22.50 12.09
C THR A 78 18.25 -22.31 10.66
N SER A 79 18.42 -21.10 10.16
CA SER A 79 18.22 -20.72 8.76
C SER A 79 19.56 -20.26 8.21
N LYS A 80 19.88 -20.68 6.98
CA LYS A 80 21.10 -20.27 6.29
C LYS A 80 21.01 -18.83 5.79
N GLU A 81 19.84 -18.41 5.30
CA GLU A 81 19.63 -17.08 4.70
C GLU A 81 19.03 -16.05 5.68
N GLY A 82 18.88 -16.43 6.95
CA GLY A 82 18.54 -15.55 8.06
C GLY A 82 17.04 -15.34 8.32
N ALA A 83 16.17 -16.25 7.90
CA ALA A 83 14.78 -16.30 8.37
C ALA A 83 14.74 -16.55 9.89
N THR A 84 13.81 -15.88 10.59
CA THR A 84 13.65 -16.07 12.03
C THR A 84 12.66 -17.21 12.29
N LEU A 85 13.14 -18.33 12.82
CA LEU A 85 12.36 -19.53 13.06
C LEU A 85 12.03 -19.66 14.56
N LYS A 86 10.74 -19.62 14.91
CA LYS A 86 10.24 -19.69 16.29
C LYS A 86 9.60 -21.06 16.55
N PRO A 87 10.27 -21.99 17.25
CA PRO A 87 9.65 -23.24 17.66
C PRO A 87 8.59 -23.01 18.74
N GLN A 88 7.56 -23.84 18.75
CA GLN A 88 6.46 -23.84 19.73
C GLN A 88 6.45 -25.16 20.52
N GLU A 89 5.87 -25.14 21.72
CA GLU A 89 5.80 -26.32 22.61
C GLU A 89 5.09 -27.52 21.97
N ASN A 90 4.16 -27.27 21.04
CA ASN A 90 3.43 -28.33 20.32
C ASN A 90 4.21 -28.94 19.14
N GLY A 91 5.50 -28.62 18.99
CA GLY A 91 6.39 -29.09 17.92
C GLY A 91 6.27 -28.34 16.59
N THR A 92 5.40 -27.33 16.51
CA THR A 92 5.28 -26.47 15.33
C THR A 92 6.42 -25.45 15.30
N VAL A 93 6.88 -25.10 14.11
CA VAL A 93 7.80 -23.99 13.87
C VAL A 93 7.08 -22.93 13.07
N VAL A 94 7.22 -21.67 13.47
CA VAL A 94 6.74 -20.50 12.71
C VAL A 94 7.92 -19.69 12.21
N SER A 95 8.02 -19.52 10.90
CA SER A 95 8.91 -18.58 10.25
C SER A 95 8.28 -17.19 10.30
N VAL A 96 9.00 -16.22 10.87
CA VAL A 96 8.56 -14.84 11.09
C VAL A 96 9.61 -13.85 10.58
N ASP A 97 9.26 -12.57 10.59
CA ASP A 97 10.15 -11.46 10.26
C ASP A 97 10.72 -11.60 8.83
N LYS A 98 12.04 -11.76 8.67
CA LYS A 98 12.71 -11.82 7.36
C LYS A 98 12.23 -13.03 6.55
N ALA A 99 11.72 -12.77 5.34
CA ALA A 99 11.39 -13.79 4.34
C ALA A 99 12.41 -13.73 3.19
N PRO A 100 13.53 -14.48 3.26
CA PRO A 100 14.50 -14.53 2.19
C PRO A 100 13.91 -15.16 0.92
N GLU A 101 14.53 -14.90 -0.23
CA GLU A 101 14.07 -15.45 -1.52
C GLU A 101 14.15 -16.98 -1.56
N ARG A 102 15.15 -17.55 -0.88
CA ARG A 102 15.47 -18.98 -0.76
C ARG A 102 15.98 -19.24 0.65
N ASP A 103 15.94 -20.48 1.12
CA ASP A 103 16.54 -20.83 2.40
C ASP A 103 16.84 -22.32 2.57
N LEU A 104 17.66 -22.63 3.57
CA LEU A 104 17.89 -23.97 4.09
C LEU A 104 17.59 -23.95 5.59
N TYR A 105 16.54 -24.64 6.01
CA TYR A 105 16.22 -24.83 7.42
C TYR A 105 16.91 -26.09 7.92
N THR A 106 17.64 -25.99 9.03
CA THR A 106 18.25 -27.13 9.72
C THR A 106 17.64 -27.26 11.10
N ILE A 107 17.00 -28.39 11.36
CA ILE A 107 16.26 -28.67 12.58
C ILE A 107 16.93 -29.85 13.27
N THR A 108 17.31 -29.70 14.54
CA THR A 108 17.74 -30.84 15.37
C THR A 108 16.70 -31.17 16.42
N ALA A 109 16.50 -32.46 16.70
CA ALA A 109 15.60 -32.94 17.74
C ALA A 109 16.13 -34.24 18.34
N ASN A 110 15.78 -34.53 19.59
CA ASN A 110 16.10 -35.83 20.19
C ASN A 110 14.92 -36.79 20.02
N VAL A 111 15.21 -37.98 19.50
CA VAL A 111 14.23 -39.05 19.30
C VAL A 111 14.52 -40.17 20.31
N PRO A 112 13.53 -40.65 21.08
CA PRO A 112 13.70 -41.73 22.03
C PRO A 112 13.96 -43.08 21.34
N PRO A 113 14.34 -44.12 22.11
CA PRO A 113 14.48 -45.47 21.58
C PRO A 113 13.18 -45.97 20.94
N GLY A 114 13.29 -46.68 19.84
CA GLY A 114 12.13 -47.20 19.11
C GLY A 114 12.46 -47.61 17.69
N LYS A 115 11.44 -48.12 17.01
CA LYS A 115 11.48 -48.44 15.58
C LYS A 115 10.66 -47.41 14.82
N TYR A 116 11.27 -46.75 13.85
CA TYR A 116 10.63 -45.73 13.01
C TYR A 116 10.70 -46.12 11.54
N THR A 117 9.65 -45.82 10.80
CA THR A 117 9.44 -46.29 9.42
C THR A 117 9.07 -45.16 8.48
N ALA A 118 8.73 -43.98 9.00
CA ALA A 118 8.32 -42.84 8.19
C ALA A 118 8.66 -41.51 8.86
N LEU A 119 8.92 -40.50 8.02
CA LEU A 119 8.95 -39.08 8.38
C LEU A 119 7.74 -38.40 7.75
N ARG A 120 7.10 -37.51 8.50
CA ARG A 120 6.04 -36.61 8.00
C ARG A 120 6.47 -35.17 8.16
N ILE A 121 6.17 -34.37 7.14
CA ILE A 121 6.14 -32.92 7.21
C ILE A 121 4.70 -32.44 7.02
N GLU A 122 4.30 -31.49 7.85
CA GLU A 122 3.04 -30.76 7.71
C GLU A 122 3.37 -29.31 7.38
N ALA A 123 2.87 -28.81 6.25
CA ALA A 123 2.83 -27.39 5.92
C ALA A 123 1.50 -26.82 6.43
N LEU A 124 1.56 -25.98 7.45
CA LEU A 124 0.40 -25.54 8.22
C LEU A 124 0.03 -24.11 7.85
N LEU A 125 -1.27 -23.82 7.84
CA LEU A 125 -1.74 -22.45 7.64
C LEU A 125 -1.21 -21.48 8.70
N ALA A 126 -0.75 -20.33 8.22
CA ALA A 126 -0.44 -19.16 9.01
C ALA A 126 -1.08 -17.91 8.37
N PRO A 127 -1.53 -16.95 9.17
CA PRO A 127 -1.98 -15.66 8.66
C PRO A 127 -0.78 -14.77 8.29
N PHE A 128 -0.93 -14.01 7.21
CA PHE A 128 -0.09 -12.87 6.87
C PHE A 128 -0.43 -11.66 7.75
N GLU A 129 0.35 -10.59 7.59
CA GLU A 129 0.08 -9.33 8.26
C GLU A 129 -1.28 -8.75 7.89
N ASP A 130 -1.74 -8.91 6.64
CA ASP A 130 -3.08 -8.50 6.23
C ASP A 130 -4.18 -9.46 6.74
N GLY A 131 -3.78 -10.62 7.29
CA GLY A 131 -4.63 -11.69 7.80
C GLY A 131 -5.12 -12.68 6.74
N GLN A 132 -4.69 -12.53 5.49
CA GLN A 132 -4.83 -13.58 4.50
C GLN A 132 -4.10 -14.86 4.96
N LEU A 133 -4.57 -16.05 4.56
CA LEU A 133 -3.97 -17.32 4.99
C LEU A 133 -2.99 -17.90 3.98
N GLY A 134 -1.96 -18.59 4.46
CA GLY A 134 -0.97 -19.21 3.58
C GLY A 134 -0.08 -20.21 4.28
N VAL A 135 0.44 -21.16 3.51
CA VAL A 135 1.51 -22.07 3.96
C VAL A 135 2.91 -21.57 3.59
N GLY A 136 3.00 -20.57 2.71
CA GLY A 136 4.23 -19.92 2.28
C GLY A 136 4.45 -18.51 2.85
N ARG A 137 5.65 -17.96 2.65
CA ARG A 137 6.04 -16.60 3.12
C ARG A 137 5.86 -15.48 2.08
N ASN A 138 5.45 -15.79 0.85
CA ASN A 138 5.15 -14.78 -0.16
C ASN A 138 3.66 -14.35 -0.08
N PRO A 139 3.34 -13.09 0.23
CA PRO A 139 1.94 -12.63 0.36
C PRO A 139 1.17 -12.64 -0.96
N ASN A 140 1.85 -12.54 -2.10
CA ASN A 140 1.20 -12.54 -3.43
C ASN A 140 0.96 -13.96 -3.97
N ASP A 141 1.76 -14.93 -3.52
CA ASP A 141 1.62 -16.34 -3.85
C ASP A 141 2.01 -17.17 -2.62
N PRO A 142 1.08 -17.47 -1.71
CA PRO A 142 1.38 -18.07 -0.42
C PRO A 142 1.71 -19.57 -0.48
N ASN A 143 2.40 -19.99 -1.54
CA ASN A 143 2.92 -21.31 -1.81
C ASN A 143 4.30 -21.53 -1.16
N PHE A 144 4.74 -22.78 -1.14
CA PHE A 144 6.14 -23.13 -0.89
C PHE A 144 6.64 -24.04 -2.00
N VAL A 145 7.96 -24.10 -2.17
CA VAL A 145 8.62 -25.15 -2.94
C VAL A 145 9.67 -25.80 -2.06
N LEU A 146 9.38 -27.03 -1.62
CA LEU A 146 10.33 -27.84 -0.87
C LEU A 146 11.18 -28.60 -1.87
N SER A 147 12.37 -28.07 -2.14
CA SER A 147 13.32 -28.64 -3.09
C SER A 147 13.89 -29.95 -2.59
N GLU A 148 14.36 -30.00 -1.34
CA GLU A 148 14.88 -31.24 -0.75
C GLU A 148 14.50 -31.36 0.72
N ILE A 149 14.24 -32.59 1.16
CA ILE A 149 14.15 -32.95 2.57
C ILE A 149 15.09 -34.11 2.88
N GLU A 150 16.01 -33.91 3.83
CA GLU A 150 16.89 -34.98 4.29
C GLU A 150 16.71 -35.22 5.79
N LEU A 151 16.89 -36.48 6.21
CA LEU A 151 16.96 -36.89 7.61
C LEU A 151 18.30 -37.59 7.86
N SER A 152 18.98 -37.23 8.94
CA SER A 152 20.18 -37.93 9.39
C SER A 152 20.20 -38.12 10.90
N ILE A 153 20.79 -39.21 11.35
CA ILE A 153 21.04 -39.49 12.77
C ILE A 153 22.49 -39.13 13.12
N HIS A 154 22.68 -38.58 14.32
CA HIS A 154 23.98 -38.09 14.79
C HIS A 154 24.43 -38.88 16.04
N THR A 155 24.58 -40.19 15.91
CA THR A 155 25.18 -41.03 16.97
C THR A 155 26.64 -40.70 17.21
N ASP A 156 27.35 -40.28 16.15
CA ASP A 156 28.65 -39.62 16.20
C ASP A 156 28.51 -38.24 15.55
N PRO A 157 28.76 -37.13 16.28
CA PRO A 157 28.71 -35.77 15.72
C PRO A 157 29.60 -35.56 14.50
N ALA A 158 30.67 -36.35 14.34
CA ALA A 158 31.62 -36.22 13.24
C ALA A 158 31.20 -36.97 11.96
N GLN A 159 30.27 -37.93 12.05
CA GLN A 159 29.82 -38.75 10.92
C GLN A 159 28.30 -38.97 10.97
N PRO A 160 27.51 -38.02 10.42
CA PRO A 160 26.07 -38.18 10.36
C PRO A 160 25.68 -39.32 9.42
N GLN A 161 24.84 -40.23 9.90
CA GLN A 161 24.28 -41.30 9.08
C GLN A 161 22.97 -40.82 8.45
N LYS A 162 22.94 -40.65 7.13
CA LYS A 162 21.73 -40.30 6.38
C LYS A 162 20.72 -41.47 6.40
N VAL A 163 19.44 -41.14 6.62
CA VAL A 163 18.31 -42.06 6.51
C VAL A 163 17.71 -41.90 5.12
N LYS A 164 17.79 -42.93 4.29
CA LYS A 164 17.28 -42.87 2.91
C LYS A 164 15.75 -42.86 2.90
N LEU A 165 15.19 -41.79 2.35
CA LEU A 165 13.75 -41.57 2.16
C LEU A 165 13.31 -42.13 0.80
N THR A 166 12.13 -42.74 0.74
CA THR A 166 11.57 -43.39 -0.45
C THR A 166 10.04 -43.29 -0.45
N ASN A 167 9.41 -43.60 -1.59
CA ASN A 167 7.95 -43.71 -1.76
C ASN A 167 7.14 -42.61 -1.06
N PRO A 168 7.40 -41.33 -1.36
CA PRO A 168 6.70 -40.25 -0.70
C PRO A 168 5.25 -40.15 -1.18
N ILE A 169 4.37 -39.77 -0.27
CA ILE A 169 2.95 -39.57 -0.49
C ILE A 169 2.58 -38.21 0.08
N ALA A 170 1.93 -37.36 -0.71
CA ALA A 170 1.31 -36.14 -0.24
C ALA A 170 -0.20 -36.23 -0.36
N ASP A 171 -0.92 -35.47 0.46
CA ASP A 171 -2.36 -35.25 0.29
C ASP A 171 -2.66 -34.48 -1.00
N PHE A 172 -1.80 -33.53 -1.35
CA PHE A 172 -1.87 -32.77 -2.59
C PHE A 172 -0.48 -32.47 -3.16
N ALA A 173 -0.38 -32.40 -4.49
CA ALA A 173 0.79 -31.88 -5.17
C ALA A 173 0.38 -31.14 -6.44
N GLN A 174 1.00 -29.99 -6.67
CA GLN A 174 0.84 -29.20 -7.88
C GLN A 174 1.30 -29.99 -9.10
N GLN A 175 0.60 -29.81 -10.23
CA GLN A 175 1.01 -30.39 -11.50
C GLN A 175 2.44 -29.93 -11.88
N GLY A 176 3.33 -30.90 -12.13
CA GLY A 176 4.74 -30.64 -12.45
C GLY A 176 5.67 -30.49 -11.23
N TRP A 177 5.13 -30.45 -10.00
CA TRP A 177 5.90 -30.33 -8.75
C TRP A 177 5.52 -31.44 -7.76
N PRO A 178 5.75 -32.72 -8.13
CA PRO A 178 5.31 -33.85 -7.34
C PRO A 178 6.16 -34.02 -6.07
N VAL A 179 5.58 -34.61 -5.02
CA VAL A 179 6.29 -34.82 -3.74
C VAL A 179 7.57 -35.66 -3.86
N ILE A 180 7.67 -36.54 -4.87
CA ILE A 180 8.88 -37.31 -5.14
C ILE A 180 10.09 -36.43 -5.48
N ALA A 181 9.85 -35.25 -6.04
CA ALA A 181 10.91 -34.31 -6.38
C ALA A 181 11.51 -33.61 -5.15
N ALA A 182 10.95 -33.80 -3.95
CA ALA A 182 11.55 -33.30 -2.71
C ALA A 182 12.66 -34.23 -2.16
N ILE A 183 12.96 -35.33 -2.85
CA ILE A 183 13.99 -36.31 -2.47
C ILE A 183 14.74 -36.85 -3.70
N ASP A 184 14.73 -36.12 -4.83
CA ASP A 184 15.33 -36.58 -6.09
C ASP A 184 16.81 -36.17 -6.23
N GLY A 185 17.30 -35.28 -5.36
CA GLY A 185 18.66 -34.77 -5.34
C GLY A 185 18.88 -33.56 -6.25
N ASP A 186 17.84 -32.99 -6.87
CA ASP A 186 17.91 -31.78 -7.70
C ASP A 186 17.24 -30.59 -6.99
N GLU A 187 18.06 -29.65 -6.53
CA GLU A 187 17.57 -28.44 -5.85
C GLU A 187 16.68 -27.54 -6.73
N LYS A 188 16.61 -27.77 -8.06
CA LYS A 188 15.76 -27.01 -8.99
C LYS A 188 14.33 -27.53 -9.06
N THR A 189 14.09 -28.78 -8.67
CA THR A 189 12.75 -29.38 -8.60
C THR A 189 12.25 -29.30 -7.15
N GLY A 190 11.11 -29.93 -6.86
CA GLY A 190 10.57 -29.97 -5.51
C GLY A 190 9.07 -30.26 -5.43
N TRP A 191 8.56 -30.24 -4.20
CA TRP A 191 7.15 -30.34 -3.89
C TRP A 191 6.51 -28.96 -3.72
N ALA A 192 5.43 -28.70 -4.46
CA ALA A 192 4.63 -27.48 -4.35
C ALA A 192 3.13 -27.81 -4.33
N ILE A 193 2.29 -26.86 -3.92
CA ILE A 193 0.87 -27.12 -3.62
C ILE A 193 -0.11 -26.12 -4.26
N SER A 194 0.29 -25.38 -5.30
CA SER A 194 -0.64 -24.54 -6.06
C SER A 194 -1.72 -25.39 -6.77
N PRO A 195 -3.00 -24.97 -6.79
CA PRO A 195 -3.56 -23.71 -6.28
C PRO A 195 -4.13 -23.80 -4.84
N GLN A 196 -3.80 -24.84 -4.07
CA GLN A 196 -4.37 -25.10 -2.74
C GLN A 196 -3.61 -24.41 -1.60
N GLN A 197 -2.90 -23.30 -1.84
CA GLN A 197 -2.02 -22.67 -0.84
C GLN A 197 -2.73 -22.04 0.37
N ARG A 198 -4.07 -22.06 0.35
CA ARG A 198 -4.95 -21.62 1.43
C ARG A 198 -5.42 -22.77 2.32
N GLU A 199 -4.86 -23.96 2.15
CA GLU A 199 -5.12 -25.15 2.97
C GLU A 199 -3.81 -25.68 3.57
N SER A 200 -3.91 -26.36 4.72
CA SER A 200 -2.76 -27.08 5.28
C SER A 200 -2.55 -28.39 4.50
N HIS A 201 -1.30 -28.71 4.21
CA HIS A 201 -0.91 -29.91 3.47
C HIS A 201 0.10 -30.76 4.23
N GLN A 202 0.22 -32.03 3.86
CA GLN A 202 1.20 -32.93 4.46
C GLN A 202 1.82 -33.88 3.44
N ALA A 203 3.08 -34.23 3.69
CA ALA A 203 3.81 -35.26 2.96
C ALA A 203 4.43 -36.27 3.93
N ILE A 204 4.38 -37.54 3.55
CA ILE A 204 4.91 -38.68 4.28
C ILE A 204 6.00 -39.33 3.42
N PHE A 205 7.16 -39.57 4.01
CA PHE A 205 8.34 -40.17 3.39
C PHE A 205 8.65 -41.48 4.10
N LYS A 206 8.67 -42.60 3.35
CA LYS A 206 9.01 -43.92 3.87
C LYS A 206 10.52 -44.04 4.05
N PHE A 207 10.96 -44.67 5.14
CA PHE A 207 12.36 -45.06 5.26
C PHE A 207 12.61 -46.33 4.47
N GLU A 208 13.65 -46.35 3.63
CA GLU A 208 14.02 -47.54 2.85
C GLU A 208 14.28 -48.73 3.79
N GLN A 209 14.95 -48.47 4.90
CA GLN A 209 15.14 -49.41 6.01
C GLN A 209 14.55 -48.81 7.29
N PRO A 210 13.81 -49.58 8.11
CA PRO A 210 13.35 -49.11 9.40
C PRO A 210 14.52 -48.61 10.25
N LEU A 211 14.35 -47.42 10.82
CA LEU A 211 15.31 -46.81 11.71
C LEU A 211 15.10 -47.38 13.13
N GLU A 212 16.05 -48.19 13.59
CA GLU A 212 16.02 -48.77 14.93
C GLU A 212 16.98 -48.03 15.88
N LEU A 213 16.41 -47.33 16.86
CA LEU A 213 17.15 -46.54 17.84
C LEU A 213 17.15 -47.29 19.19
N LYS A 214 18.35 -47.57 19.71
CA LYS A 214 18.53 -48.25 21.02
C LYS A 214 18.56 -47.31 22.21
N ALA A 215 18.89 -46.04 21.96
CA ALA A 215 19.01 -44.98 22.95
C ALA A 215 18.38 -43.70 22.39
N GLN A 216 18.15 -42.71 23.26
CA GLN A 216 17.76 -41.38 22.81
C GLN A 216 18.84 -40.82 21.88
N THR A 217 18.48 -40.52 20.63
CA THR A 217 19.43 -40.19 19.56
C THR A 217 19.07 -38.83 18.96
N PRO A 218 20.04 -37.91 18.81
CA PRO A 218 19.81 -36.67 18.09
C PRO A 218 19.66 -36.95 16.59
N VAL A 219 18.62 -36.36 16.01
CA VAL A 219 18.35 -36.40 14.57
C VAL A 219 18.38 -34.98 14.02
N GLN A 220 18.80 -34.85 12.77
CA GLN A 220 18.75 -33.60 12.03
C GLN A 220 17.85 -33.78 10.81
N VAL A 221 16.93 -32.84 10.61
CA VAL A 221 16.15 -32.70 9.39
C VAL A 221 16.55 -31.41 8.70
N THR A 222 16.85 -31.48 7.42
CA THR A 222 17.07 -30.30 6.58
C THR A 222 15.90 -30.10 5.62
N LEU A 223 15.44 -28.87 5.48
CA LEU A 223 14.40 -28.46 4.52
C LEU A 223 15.01 -27.42 3.58
N ASN A 224 15.35 -27.86 2.37
CA ASN A 224 15.98 -27.03 1.34
C ASN A 224 14.92 -26.43 0.42
N GLN A 225 14.97 -25.12 0.19
CA GLN A 225 13.93 -24.37 -0.52
C GLN A 225 14.57 -23.36 -1.47
N GLN A 226 14.86 -23.79 -2.70
CA GLN A 226 15.75 -23.07 -3.62
C GLN A 226 15.06 -22.45 -4.83
N TYR A 227 13.73 -22.52 -4.93
CA TYR A 227 13.00 -21.96 -6.07
C TYR A 227 13.21 -20.44 -6.23
N GLY A 228 13.05 -19.67 -5.15
CA GLY A 228 13.06 -18.20 -5.19
C GLY A 228 11.68 -17.61 -4.87
N ASN A 229 11.54 -16.29 -5.04
CA ASN A 229 10.28 -15.56 -4.86
C ASN A 229 9.66 -15.74 -3.46
N ARG A 230 10.50 -16.02 -2.45
CA ARG A 230 10.08 -16.26 -1.06
C ARG A 230 9.07 -17.39 -0.91
N LEU A 231 9.09 -18.38 -1.83
CA LEU A 231 8.27 -19.59 -1.75
C LEU A 231 8.88 -20.58 -0.73
N ILE A 232 9.01 -20.12 0.51
CA ILE A 232 9.51 -20.86 1.66
C ILE A 232 8.37 -21.05 2.68
N LEU A 233 8.42 -22.14 3.44
CA LEU A 233 7.44 -22.53 4.44
C LEU A 233 7.26 -21.45 5.52
N SER A 234 6.01 -21.08 5.78
CA SER A 234 5.65 -20.11 6.82
C SER A 234 5.48 -20.76 8.19
N ARG A 235 4.84 -21.92 8.24
CA ARG A 235 4.59 -22.67 9.46
C ARG A 235 4.59 -24.15 9.13
N PHE A 236 5.32 -24.94 9.90
CA PHE A 236 5.44 -26.36 9.63
C PHE A 236 5.65 -27.19 10.89
N ARG A 237 5.48 -28.51 10.77
CA ARG A 237 5.77 -29.48 11.82
C ARG A 237 6.35 -30.75 11.24
N LEU A 238 7.25 -31.39 11.99
CA LEU A 238 7.86 -32.67 11.64
C LEU A 238 7.43 -33.75 12.63
N SER A 239 7.25 -34.98 12.15
CA SER A 239 6.87 -36.12 12.99
C SER A 239 7.42 -37.43 12.43
N LEU A 240 7.64 -38.41 13.30
CA LEU A 240 8.03 -39.77 12.93
C LEU A 240 6.89 -40.75 13.21
N SER A 241 6.83 -41.85 12.47
CA SER A 241 5.90 -42.96 12.77
C SER A 241 6.64 -44.29 12.86
N SER A 242 6.09 -45.20 13.67
CA SER A 242 6.47 -46.62 13.72
C SER A 242 5.56 -47.51 12.85
N GLN A 243 4.57 -46.93 12.18
CA GLN A 243 3.56 -47.63 11.38
C GLN A 243 3.94 -47.67 9.91
N ASP A 244 3.38 -48.62 9.17
CA ASP A 244 3.57 -48.68 7.72
C ASP A 244 2.98 -47.42 7.06
N PRO A 245 3.72 -46.68 6.21
CA PRO A 245 3.21 -45.54 5.47
C PRO A 245 1.89 -45.78 4.72
N GLN A 246 1.59 -47.01 4.31
CA GLN A 246 0.32 -47.34 3.67
C GLN A 246 -0.88 -47.27 4.62
N THR A 247 -0.68 -47.53 5.92
CA THR A 247 -1.73 -47.41 6.95
C THR A 247 -1.90 -45.97 7.45
N LEU A 248 -0.98 -45.07 7.08
CA LEU A 248 -0.98 -43.65 7.46
C LEU A 248 -1.88 -42.78 6.56
N LYS A 249 -2.44 -43.33 5.48
CA LYS A 249 -3.43 -42.65 4.62
C LYS A 249 -4.81 -42.66 5.26
N THR A 250 -5.03 -41.79 6.21
CA THR A 250 -6.38 -41.58 6.74
C THR A 250 -6.59 -40.10 6.99
N GLU A 251 -7.14 -39.44 5.98
CA GLU A 251 -7.86 -38.18 6.17
C GLU A 251 -9.13 -38.50 6.96
N PHE A 252 -9.35 -37.78 8.05
CA PHE A 252 -10.53 -37.94 8.87
C PHE A 252 -11.41 -36.71 8.69
N ASP A 253 -12.51 -36.87 7.98
CA ASP A 253 -13.59 -35.88 7.93
C ASP A 253 -14.47 -36.07 9.18
N SER A 254 -14.47 -35.09 10.09
CA SER A 254 -15.26 -35.11 11.31
C SER A 254 -16.11 -33.85 11.46
N GLU A 255 -17.22 -33.93 12.18
CA GLU A 255 -18.10 -32.78 12.43
C GLU A 255 -17.34 -31.60 13.08
N ARG A 256 -16.41 -31.90 14.00
CA ARG A 256 -15.54 -30.90 14.64
C ARG A 256 -14.60 -30.22 13.64
N ILE A 257 -14.04 -30.97 12.68
CA ILE A 257 -13.19 -30.42 11.62
C ILE A 257 -14.00 -29.52 10.68
N ARG A 258 -15.20 -29.95 10.27
CA ARG A 258 -16.10 -29.14 9.44
C ARG A 258 -16.51 -27.85 10.15
N ALA A 259 -16.84 -27.94 11.44
CA ALA A 259 -17.18 -26.78 12.25
C ALA A 259 -16.01 -25.79 12.38
N ALA A 260 -14.79 -26.28 12.62
CA ALA A 260 -13.60 -25.43 12.68
C ALA A 260 -13.26 -24.78 11.33
N GLN A 261 -13.42 -25.51 10.21
CA GLN A 261 -13.28 -24.95 8.87
C GLN A 261 -14.30 -23.85 8.59
N GLN A 262 -15.57 -24.06 9.00
CA GLN A 262 -16.60 -23.04 8.85
C GLN A 262 -16.29 -21.80 9.70
N HIS A 263 -15.82 -21.99 10.94
CA HIS A 263 -15.42 -20.88 11.79
C HIS A 263 -14.31 -20.02 11.17
N ILE A 264 -13.28 -20.65 10.58
CA ILE A 264 -12.22 -19.93 9.85
C ILE A 264 -12.81 -19.10 8.70
N LYS A 265 -13.72 -19.67 7.91
CA LYS A 265 -14.38 -18.95 6.80
C LYS A 265 -15.16 -17.73 7.30
N ASP A 266 -15.87 -17.87 8.42
CA ASP A 266 -16.67 -16.79 8.99
C ASP A 266 -15.78 -15.64 9.51
N VAL A 267 -14.70 -15.97 10.23
CA VAL A 267 -13.74 -14.96 10.73
C VAL A 267 -12.98 -14.29 9.58
N GLN A 268 -12.62 -15.05 8.53
CA GLN A 268 -11.99 -14.48 7.35
C GLN A 268 -12.91 -13.48 6.66
N LYS A 269 -14.19 -13.83 6.47
CA LYS A 269 -15.18 -12.94 5.85
C LYS A 269 -15.38 -11.66 6.66
N GLU A 270 -15.37 -11.75 7.99
CA GLU A 270 -15.41 -10.58 8.88
C GLU A 270 -14.18 -9.68 8.65
N LEU A 271 -12.98 -10.26 8.60
CA LEU A 271 -11.75 -9.52 8.33
C LEU A 271 -11.77 -8.83 6.97
N ASP A 272 -12.19 -9.53 5.92
CA ASP A 272 -12.28 -8.99 4.55
C ASP A 272 -13.25 -7.79 4.53
N THR A 273 -14.41 -7.92 5.19
CA THR A 273 -15.40 -6.83 5.31
C THR A 273 -14.83 -5.61 6.03
N MET A 274 -14.05 -5.81 7.10
CA MET A 274 -13.38 -4.71 7.80
C MET A 274 -12.35 -4.01 6.91
N GLN A 275 -11.61 -4.78 6.11
CA GLN A 275 -10.61 -4.23 5.19
C GLN A 275 -11.25 -3.40 4.08
N GLU A 276 -12.38 -3.83 3.52
CA GLU A 276 -13.13 -3.07 2.52
C GLU A 276 -13.68 -1.73 3.06
N GLN A 277 -13.88 -1.62 4.37
CA GLN A 277 -14.34 -0.39 5.03
C GLN A 277 -13.22 0.61 5.33
N ILE A 278 -11.96 0.24 5.08
CA ILE A 278 -10.82 1.14 5.25
C ILE A 278 -10.88 2.24 4.20
N ALA A 279 -10.76 3.50 4.63
CA ALA A 279 -10.71 4.62 3.71
C ALA A 279 -9.34 4.68 3.02
N HIS A 280 -9.33 4.55 1.70
CA HIS A 280 -8.11 4.70 0.91
C HIS A 280 -7.96 6.14 0.41
N LEU A 281 -6.87 6.79 0.76
CA LEU A 281 -6.55 8.15 0.33
C LEU A 281 -5.51 8.12 -0.80
N PRO A 282 -5.82 8.63 -2.01
CA PRO A 282 -4.83 8.83 -3.06
C PRO A 282 -3.73 9.78 -2.59
N ILE A 283 -2.48 9.42 -2.86
CA ILE A 283 -1.33 10.24 -2.51
C ILE A 283 -0.36 10.36 -3.67
N MET A 284 0.49 11.37 -3.58
CA MET A 284 1.64 11.50 -4.47
C MET A 284 2.87 10.90 -3.78
N ARG A 285 3.38 9.79 -4.32
CA ARG A 285 4.57 9.09 -3.77
C ARG A 285 5.73 9.13 -4.76
N GLU A 286 6.93 9.33 -4.25
CA GLU A 286 8.18 9.22 -5.00
C GLU A 286 8.55 7.75 -5.24
N LEU A 287 9.27 7.49 -6.34
CA LEU A 287 9.83 6.18 -6.66
C LEU A 287 11.02 5.86 -5.75
N ALA A 288 11.18 4.58 -5.42
CA ALA A 288 12.37 4.09 -4.72
C ALA A 288 13.63 4.33 -5.56
N GLU A 289 14.80 4.46 -4.91
CA GLU A 289 16.06 4.81 -5.60
C GLU A 289 16.42 3.84 -6.74
N ASN A 290 16.17 2.54 -6.54
CA ASN A 290 16.40 1.49 -7.54
C ASN A 290 15.34 1.45 -8.67
N GLN A 291 14.28 2.26 -8.58
CA GLN A 291 13.20 2.36 -9.56
C GLN A 291 13.12 3.74 -10.23
N ARG A 292 14.07 4.64 -9.94
CA ARG A 292 14.09 5.99 -10.51
C ARG A 292 14.20 5.95 -12.03
N ARG A 293 13.42 6.80 -12.69
CA ARG A 293 13.40 6.92 -14.15
C ARG A 293 14.57 7.76 -14.63
N GLN A 294 15.18 7.36 -15.74
CA GLN A 294 16.13 8.20 -16.45
C GLN A 294 15.38 9.26 -17.27
N THR A 295 15.87 10.50 -17.24
CA THR A 295 15.31 11.60 -18.02
C THR A 295 16.33 12.04 -19.06
N LYS A 296 15.90 12.14 -20.32
CA LYS A 296 16.73 12.51 -21.47
C LYS A 296 16.22 13.81 -22.10
N ILE A 297 17.12 14.58 -22.71
CA ILE A 297 16.75 15.75 -23.51
C ILE A 297 16.16 15.25 -24.83
N HIS A 298 14.96 15.69 -25.19
CA HIS A 298 14.41 15.40 -26.53
C HIS A 298 14.90 16.43 -27.55
N GLN A 299 15.56 15.96 -28.61
CA GLN A 299 16.09 16.85 -29.65
C GLN A 299 14.94 17.53 -30.36
N ARG A 300 14.93 18.87 -30.34
CA ARG A 300 13.84 19.71 -30.89
C ARG A 300 12.45 19.34 -30.34
N GLY A 301 12.39 18.73 -29.14
CA GLY A 301 11.14 18.26 -28.52
C GLY A 301 10.59 16.94 -29.07
N ASN A 302 11.31 16.25 -29.97
CA ASN A 302 10.87 14.96 -30.51
C ASN A 302 11.14 13.82 -29.50
N PHE A 303 10.08 13.26 -28.91
CA PHE A 303 10.19 12.18 -27.93
C PHE A 303 10.78 10.87 -28.50
N LEU A 304 10.81 10.71 -29.83
CA LEU A 304 11.46 9.57 -30.51
C LEU A 304 12.95 9.78 -30.77
N ASP A 305 13.48 10.98 -30.54
CA ASP A 305 14.89 11.34 -30.73
C ASP A 305 15.52 11.78 -29.39
N PRO A 306 15.80 10.82 -28.49
CA PRO A 306 16.38 11.10 -27.19
C PRO A 306 17.87 11.41 -27.32
N GLY A 307 18.29 12.53 -26.73
CA GLY A 307 19.68 12.92 -26.55
C GLY A 307 20.25 12.47 -25.20
N ASN A 308 21.12 13.32 -24.65
CA ASN A 308 21.85 13.04 -23.41
C ASN A 308 20.95 12.94 -22.18
N ASP A 309 21.39 12.14 -21.22
CA ASP A 309 20.79 12.06 -19.88
C ASP A 309 20.97 13.37 -19.11
N VAL A 310 20.00 13.69 -18.26
CA VAL A 310 20.06 14.84 -17.36
C VAL A 310 19.79 14.45 -15.91
N SER A 311 20.55 15.07 -15.02
CA SER A 311 20.32 14.97 -13.58
C SER A 311 19.31 16.03 -13.10
N PRO A 312 18.51 15.75 -12.07
CA PRO A 312 17.60 16.72 -11.46
C PRO A 312 18.32 18.01 -11.03
N ALA A 313 17.81 19.17 -11.43
CA ALA A 313 18.33 20.48 -11.04
C ALA A 313 17.23 21.54 -11.04
N ILE A 314 17.42 22.59 -10.24
CA ILE A 314 16.51 23.74 -10.16
C ILE A 314 17.00 24.84 -11.13
N LEU A 315 16.05 25.60 -11.69
CA LEU A 315 16.34 26.70 -12.61
C LEU A 315 17.19 27.79 -11.95
N THR A 316 18.22 28.27 -12.64
CA THR A 316 19.07 29.38 -12.14
C THR A 316 18.63 30.75 -12.67
N ALA A 317 17.75 30.78 -13.67
CA ALA A 317 17.32 32.00 -14.36
C ALA A 317 16.55 33.01 -13.49
N PHE A 318 15.91 32.56 -12.40
CA PHE A 318 15.11 33.44 -11.54
C PHE A 318 15.90 33.95 -10.34
N HIS A 319 16.49 33.03 -9.58
CA HIS A 319 17.38 33.34 -8.46
C HIS A 319 18.24 32.10 -8.13
N LYS A 320 19.17 32.26 -7.18
CA LYS A 320 20.16 31.23 -6.86
C LYS A 320 19.48 29.92 -6.44
N ALA A 321 19.90 28.82 -7.06
CA ALA A 321 19.46 27.49 -6.66
C ALA A 321 19.83 27.21 -5.19
N PRO A 322 18.99 26.49 -4.43
CA PRO A 322 19.27 26.20 -3.04
C PRO A 322 20.48 25.27 -2.91
N THR A 323 21.32 25.53 -1.90
CA THR A 323 22.40 24.60 -1.53
C THR A 323 21.79 23.42 -0.78
N THR A 324 21.57 22.30 -1.46
CA THR A 324 21.03 21.08 -0.85
C THR A 324 21.61 19.83 -1.50
N ASP A 325 21.83 18.80 -0.69
CA ASP A 325 22.36 17.51 -1.15
C ASP A 325 21.33 16.70 -1.96
N LYS A 326 20.03 17.02 -1.82
CA LYS A 326 18.93 16.35 -2.54
C LYS A 326 18.03 17.36 -3.23
N VAL A 327 18.05 17.34 -4.56
CA VAL A 327 17.17 18.15 -5.39
C VAL A 327 15.88 17.38 -5.68
N ASP A 328 14.90 17.54 -4.81
CA ASP A 328 13.58 16.93 -4.90
C ASP A 328 12.46 17.98 -5.02
N ARG A 329 11.20 17.54 -5.02
CA ARG A 329 10.03 18.43 -5.12
C ARG A 329 9.91 19.41 -3.95
N ILE A 330 10.39 19.03 -2.75
CA ILE A 330 10.39 19.91 -1.58
C ILE A 330 11.45 21.01 -1.77
N ALA A 331 12.61 20.68 -2.33
CA ALA A 331 13.62 21.67 -2.68
C ALA A 331 13.07 22.71 -3.68
N VAL A 332 12.35 22.26 -4.72
CA VAL A 332 11.68 23.16 -5.67
C VAL A 332 10.64 24.03 -4.97
N ALA A 333 9.79 23.45 -4.12
CA ALA A 333 8.77 24.19 -3.39
C ALA A 333 9.38 25.29 -2.50
N ARG A 334 10.44 24.98 -1.75
CA ARG A 334 11.19 25.95 -0.93
C ARG A 334 11.83 27.05 -1.76
N TRP A 335 12.38 26.71 -2.92
CA TRP A 335 12.95 27.67 -3.87
C TRP A 335 11.89 28.59 -4.48
N LEU A 336 10.69 28.07 -4.78
CA LEU A 336 9.58 28.87 -5.31
C LEU A 336 9.08 29.93 -4.31
N VAL A 337 9.02 29.59 -3.02
CA VAL A 337 8.53 30.49 -1.96
C VAL A 337 9.64 31.19 -1.19
N SER A 338 10.88 31.17 -1.70
CA SER A 338 12.00 31.83 -1.03
C SER A 338 11.83 33.34 -1.01
N ALA A 339 12.45 34.01 -0.04
CA ALA A 339 12.43 35.47 0.05
C ALA A 339 13.11 36.15 -1.16
N ASP A 340 14.06 35.45 -1.77
CA ASP A 340 14.81 35.86 -2.95
C ASP A 340 14.00 35.76 -4.26
N ASN A 341 12.81 35.14 -4.22
CA ASN A 341 11.89 35.08 -5.36
C ASN A 341 10.75 36.10 -5.23
N PRO A 342 10.82 37.26 -5.90
CA PRO A 342 9.77 38.26 -5.85
C PRO A 342 8.55 37.92 -6.73
N LEU A 343 8.66 36.95 -7.65
CA LEU A 343 7.58 36.67 -8.61
C LEU A 343 6.39 35.95 -7.95
N THR A 344 6.65 34.93 -7.15
CA THR A 344 5.59 34.17 -6.46
C THR A 344 4.63 35.06 -5.67
N PRO A 345 5.09 35.98 -4.79
CA PRO A 345 4.17 36.86 -4.06
C PRO A 345 3.49 37.89 -4.97
N ARG A 346 4.15 38.40 -6.03
CA ARG A 346 3.52 39.30 -7.02
C ARG A 346 2.38 38.63 -7.77
N VAL A 347 2.62 37.44 -8.32
CA VAL A 347 1.62 36.66 -9.05
C VAL A 347 0.42 36.36 -8.16
N TRP A 348 0.67 35.89 -6.93
CA TRP A 348 -0.42 35.58 -6.00
C TRP A 348 -1.22 36.82 -5.59
N SER A 349 -0.54 37.92 -5.24
CA SER A 349 -1.21 39.19 -4.89
C SER A 349 -2.03 39.73 -6.06
N ASN A 350 -1.53 39.64 -7.29
CA ASN A 350 -2.27 40.04 -8.48
C ASN A 350 -3.51 39.17 -8.74
N ARG A 351 -3.40 37.84 -8.56
CA ARG A 351 -4.55 36.92 -8.67
C ARG A 351 -5.62 37.26 -7.64
N ILE A 352 -5.24 37.48 -6.38
CA ILE A 352 -6.19 37.89 -5.33
C ILE A 352 -6.82 39.24 -5.67
N TRP A 353 -6.03 40.21 -6.14
CA TRP A 353 -6.53 41.51 -6.59
C TRP A 353 -7.55 41.36 -7.72
N SER A 354 -7.23 40.58 -8.75
CA SER A 354 -8.12 40.31 -9.88
C SER A 354 -9.43 39.67 -9.45
N ARG A 355 -9.40 38.74 -8.49
CA ARG A 355 -10.64 38.13 -7.94
C ARG A 355 -11.53 39.13 -7.22
N LEU A 356 -10.96 40.17 -6.61
CA LEU A 356 -11.70 41.20 -5.88
C LEU A 356 -12.18 42.34 -6.78
N PHE A 357 -11.36 42.76 -7.75
CA PHE A 357 -11.65 43.92 -8.60
C PHE A 357 -12.11 43.57 -10.03
N GLY A 358 -12.05 42.30 -10.41
CA GLY A 358 -12.39 41.78 -11.74
C GLY A 358 -11.29 41.93 -12.79
N LEU A 359 -10.27 42.75 -12.51
CA LEU A 359 -9.09 42.95 -13.36
C LEU A 359 -7.84 43.00 -12.46
N GLY A 360 -6.80 42.26 -12.85
CA GLY A 360 -5.50 42.32 -12.19
C GLY A 360 -4.81 43.67 -12.38
N ILE A 361 -3.85 43.98 -11.49
CA ILE A 361 -2.88 45.07 -11.70
C ILE A 361 -2.05 44.76 -12.95
N VAL A 362 -1.65 43.50 -13.11
CA VAL A 362 -1.22 42.90 -14.38
C VAL A 362 -2.42 42.14 -14.94
N GLU A 363 -2.93 42.57 -16.09
CA GLU A 363 -4.13 41.98 -16.69
C GLU A 363 -3.93 40.50 -17.09
N THR A 364 -2.73 40.16 -17.57
CA THR A 364 -2.38 38.80 -17.98
C THR A 364 -1.95 37.97 -16.77
N GLU A 365 -2.92 37.41 -16.03
CA GLU A 365 -2.65 36.64 -14.80
C GLU A 365 -1.68 35.45 -15.00
N GLU A 366 -1.62 34.88 -16.20
CA GLU A 366 -0.78 33.73 -16.55
C GLU A 366 0.57 34.11 -17.19
N ASP A 367 0.81 35.40 -17.47
CA ASP A 367 2.05 35.87 -18.09
C ASP A 367 2.50 37.21 -17.49
N PHE A 368 3.56 37.14 -16.68
CA PHE A 368 4.27 38.28 -16.08
C PHE A 368 5.58 38.60 -16.83
N GLY A 369 5.83 37.92 -17.95
CA GLY A 369 7.02 38.09 -18.79
C GLY A 369 6.86 39.21 -19.83
N ALA A 370 7.79 39.26 -20.77
CA ALA A 370 7.85 40.31 -21.81
C ALA A 370 6.64 40.31 -22.77
N LEU A 371 5.91 39.19 -22.87
CA LEU A 371 4.70 39.06 -23.70
C LEU A 371 3.43 39.39 -22.91
N GLY A 372 3.53 39.52 -21.58
CA GLY A 372 2.43 39.93 -20.70
C GLY A 372 2.15 41.43 -20.73
N ALA A 373 0.99 41.80 -20.19
CA ALA A 373 0.63 43.19 -19.97
C ALA A 373 1.54 43.84 -18.91
N GLN A 374 1.87 45.11 -19.11
CA GLN A 374 2.55 45.88 -18.08
C GLN A 374 1.61 46.16 -16.90
N PRO A 375 2.13 46.21 -15.66
CA PRO A 375 1.31 46.51 -14.50
C PRO A 375 0.78 47.93 -14.56
N SER A 376 -0.52 48.10 -14.33
CA SER A 376 -1.16 49.42 -14.24
C SER A 376 -0.59 50.26 -13.09
N ASN A 377 -0.08 49.61 -12.03
CA ASN A 377 0.60 50.24 -10.90
C ASN A 377 1.63 49.28 -10.27
N GLN A 378 2.89 49.38 -10.71
CA GLN A 378 4.00 48.56 -10.21
C GLN A 378 4.27 48.76 -8.70
N PRO A 379 4.37 50.00 -8.16
CA PRO A 379 4.62 50.21 -6.73
C PRO A 379 3.57 49.56 -5.82
N LEU A 380 2.30 49.58 -6.20
CA LEU A 380 1.23 48.92 -5.44
C LEU A 380 1.39 47.40 -5.45
N LEU A 381 1.70 46.81 -6.60
CA LEU A 381 1.94 45.38 -6.72
C LEU A 381 3.12 44.93 -5.85
N ASP A 382 4.21 45.69 -5.87
CA ASP A 382 5.39 45.42 -5.05
C ASP A 382 5.09 45.53 -3.56
N TRP A 383 4.34 46.54 -3.15
CA TRP A 383 3.91 46.69 -1.77
C TRP A 383 3.03 45.52 -1.31
N LEU A 384 2.03 45.12 -2.10
CA LEU A 384 1.17 43.97 -1.79
C LEU A 384 1.97 42.66 -1.73
N ALA A 385 2.96 42.49 -2.62
CA ALA A 385 3.82 41.31 -2.64
C ALA A 385 4.70 41.22 -1.39
N ALA A 386 5.35 42.33 -1.01
CA ALA A 386 6.15 42.41 0.21
C ALA A 386 5.28 42.16 1.46
N GLU A 387 4.14 42.84 1.56
CA GLU A 387 3.20 42.69 2.68
C GLU A 387 2.71 41.24 2.81
N PHE A 388 2.42 40.56 1.68
CA PHE A 388 1.99 39.17 1.68
C PHE A 388 3.09 38.21 2.15
N ARG A 389 4.30 38.36 1.61
CA ARG A 389 5.47 37.55 1.96
C ARG A 389 5.84 37.72 3.44
N ASP A 390 6.00 38.98 3.88
CA ASP A 390 6.56 39.33 5.19
C ASP A 390 5.58 39.04 6.33
N ASN A 391 4.26 38.98 6.05
CA ASN A 391 3.24 38.58 7.02
C ASN A 391 3.01 37.06 7.13
N GLY A 392 3.94 36.25 6.62
CA GLY A 392 3.91 34.79 6.70
C GLY A 392 2.97 34.15 5.68
N TRP A 393 2.88 34.71 4.47
CA TRP A 393 2.08 34.16 3.36
C TRP A 393 0.59 33.97 3.70
N SER A 394 0.05 34.79 4.59
CA SER A 394 -1.34 34.67 5.05
C SER A 394 -2.30 35.33 4.06
N THR A 395 -2.98 34.52 3.26
CA THR A 395 -4.02 34.99 2.33
C THR A 395 -5.10 35.81 3.05
N LYS A 396 -5.46 35.43 4.29
CA LYS A 396 -6.45 36.16 5.10
C LYS A 396 -5.99 37.58 5.45
N LYS A 397 -4.71 37.77 5.79
CA LYS A 397 -4.16 39.10 6.09
C LYS A 397 -4.10 39.97 4.83
N LEU A 398 -3.61 39.42 3.71
CA LEU A 398 -3.59 40.12 2.42
C LEU A 398 -5.00 40.56 2.01
N LEU A 399 -5.98 39.64 2.05
CA LEU A 399 -7.38 39.96 1.79
C LEU A 399 -7.88 41.09 2.68
N LYS A 400 -7.60 41.03 3.99
CA LYS A 400 -7.97 42.09 4.94
C LYS A 400 -7.38 43.44 4.53
N SER A 401 -6.11 43.50 4.18
CA SER A 401 -5.45 44.75 3.73
C SER A 401 -6.14 45.34 2.51
N ILE A 402 -6.52 44.50 1.53
CA ILE A 402 -7.19 44.95 0.31
C ILE A 402 -8.63 45.39 0.60
N VAL A 403 -9.45 44.57 1.28
CA VAL A 403 -10.87 44.87 1.49
C VAL A 403 -11.12 46.02 2.45
N MET A 404 -10.17 46.31 3.34
CA MET A 404 -10.22 47.47 4.24
C MET A 404 -9.68 48.75 3.57
N SER A 405 -9.13 48.67 2.37
CA SER A 405 -8.62 49.84 1.64
C SER A 405 -9.74 50.81 1.25
N ARG A 406 -9.37 52.06 0.95
CA ARG A 406 -10.31 53.01 0.33
C ARG A 406 -10.74 52.53 -1.06
N ALA A 407 -9.83 51.90 -1.81
CA ALA A 407 -10.07 51.42 -3.18
C ALA A 407 -11.21 50.39 -3.24
N TYR A 408 -11.20 49.39 -2.35
CA TYR A 408 -12.25 48.37 -2.30
C TYR A 408 -13.61 48.93 -1.85
N ARG A 409 -13.61 49.95 -0.98
CA ARG A 409 -14.82 50.58 -0.44
C ARG A 409 -15.42 51.67 -1.35
N GLN A 410 -14.86 51.89 -2.54
CA GLN A 410 -15.40 52.88 -3.47
C GLN A 410 -16.80 52.48 -3.98
N SER A 411 -17.63 53.47 -4.25
CA SER A 411 -18.91 53.26 -4.93
C SER A 411 -18.71 52.82 -6.37
N SER A 412 -19.56 51.92 -6.87
CA SER A 412 -19.58 51.53 -8.28
C SER A 412 -20.31 52.55 -9.18
N HIS A 413 -20.96 53.56 -8.60
CA HIS A 413 -21.54 54.68 -9.34
C HIS A 413 -20.45 55.52 -10.01
N THR A 414 -20.63 55.84 -11.30
CA THR A 414 -19.60 56.51 -12.11
C THR A 414 -20.18 57.49 -13.13
N SER A 415 -19.49 58.61 -13.33
CA SER A 415 -19.89 59.64 -14.31
C SER A 415 -19.55 59.21 -15.75
N PRO A 416 -20.17 59.80 -16.78
CA PRO A 416 -19.83 59.52 -18.18
C PRO A 416 -18.36 59.82 -18.50
N GLU A 417 -17.78 60.87 -17.93
CA GLU A 417 -16.40 61.32 -18.18
C GLU A 417 -15.39 60.28 -17.65
N LEU A 418 -15.60 59.80 -16.41
CA LEU A 418 -14.74 58.75 -15.82
C LEU A 418 -14.86 57.42 -16.58
N ARG A 419 -16.02 57.11 -17.15
CA ARG A 419 -16.20 55.94 -18.01
C ARG A 419 -15.46 56.06 -19.34
N GLN A 420 -15.26 57.25 -19.87
CA GLN A 420 -14.46 57.46 -21.08
C GLN A 420 -12.97 57.39 -20.79
N LEU A 421 -12.52 57.94 -19.65
CA LEU A 421 -11.10 57.94 -19.26
C LEU A 421 -10.61 56.55 -18.82
N ASP A 422 -11.46 55.79 -18.11
CA ASP A 422 -11.11 54.46 -17.61
C ASP A 422 -12.25 53.46 -17.87
N PRO A 423 -12.47 53.07 -19.15
CA PRO A 423 -13.59 52.22 -19.53
C PRO A 423 -13.54 50.84 -18.88
N ARG A 424 -12.33 50.29 -18.70
CA ARG A 424 -12.10 48.95 -18.13
C ARG A 424 -11.93 48.93 -16.61
N ASN A 425 -11.96 50.09 -15.96
CA ASN A 425 -11.65 50.24 -14.54
C ASN A 425 -10.23 49.76 -14.16
N ALA A 426 -9.25 49.93 -15.05
CA ALA A 426 -7.88 49.45 -14.84
C ALA A 426 -7.11 50.24 -13.78
N TYR A 427 -7.52 51.49 -13.55
CA TYR A 427 -6.93 52.38 -12.54
C TYR A 427 -7.76 52.44 -11.26
N ILE A 428 -8.81 51.60 -11.13
CA ILE A 428 -9.76 51.60 -10.01
C ILE A 428 -10.32 53.02 -9.76
N SER A 429 -10.82 53.63 -10.84
CA SER A 429 -11.52 54.92 -10.80
C SER A 429 -12.89 54.82 -10.12
N ARG A 430 -13.41 53.60 -9.95
CA ARG A 430 -14.70 53.27 -9.31
C ARG A 430 -14.66 51.88 -8.67
N GLY A 431 -15.64 51.60 -7.82
CA GLY A 431 -15.86 50.27 -7.24
C GLY A 431 -16.15 49.20 -8.32
N ALA A 432 -15.57 48.01 -8.16
CA ALA A 432 -15.73 46.91 -9.09
C ALA A 432 -17.17 46.39 -9.13
N ARG A 433 -17.61 45.94 -10.30
CA ARG A 433 -18.92 45.32 -10.53
C ARG A 433 -18.73 43.97 -11.21
N PHE A 434 -19.16 42.91 -10.56
CA PHE A 434 -19.09 41.55 -11.09
C PHE A 434 -20.45 40.88 -11.10
N ARG A 435 -20.61 39.91 -11.99
CA ARG A 435 -21.78 39.02 -12.00
C ARG A 435 -21.61 38.00 -10.87
N LEU A 436 -22.69 37.76 -10.12
CA LEU A 436 -22.68 36.70 -9.10
C LEU A 436 -22.52 35.34 -9.77
N THR A 437 -21.66 34.49 -9.21
CA THR A 437 -21.50 33.11 -9.69
C THR A 437 -22.72 32.27 -9.29
N ALA A 438 -22.88 31.10 -9.92
CA ALA A 438 -24.02 30.22 -9.63
C ALA A 438 -24.06 29.80 -8.15
N GLU A 439 -22.89 29.58 -7.55
CA GLU A 439 -22.72 29.23 -6.15
C GLU A 439 -23.20 30.35 -5.24
N VAL A 440 -22.79 31.60 -5.50
CA VAL A 440 -23.23 32.76 -4.69
C VAL A 440 -24.72 32.98 -4.81
N VAL A 441 -25.30 32.83 -6.01
CA VAL A 441 -26.75 32.93 -6.20
C VAL A 441 -27.50 31.84 -5.41
N ARG A 442 -26.99 30.61 -5.43
CA ARG A 442 -27.56 29.50 -4.64
C ARG A 442 -27.46 29.77 -3.14
N ASP A 443 -26.30 30.18 -2.65
CA ASP A 443 -26.09 30.45 -1.23
C ASP A 443 -26.96 31.60 -0.75
N GLN A 444 -27.17 32.63 -1.58
CA GLN A 444 -28.16 33.68 -1.29
C GLN A 444 -29.58 33.12 -1.20
N ALA A 445 -30.00 32.27 -2.13
CA ALA A 445 -31.31 31.63 -2.07
C ALA A 445 -31.49 30.81 -0.79
N LEU A 446 -30.49 29.99 -0.42
CA LEU A 446 -30.49 29.18 0.81
C LEU A 446 -30.50 30.04 2.07
N GLN A 447 -29.74 31.14 2.08
CA GLN A 447 -29.69 32.07 3.20
C GLN A 447 -31.03 32.79 3.39
N VAL A 448 -31.63 33.29 2.31
CA VAL A 448 -32.92 33.99 2.34
C VAL A 448 -34.06 33.05 2.71
N SER A 449 -34.00 31.78 2.27
CA SER A 449 -34.99 30.76 2.62
C SER A 449 -34.77 30.12 4.00
N GLY A 450 -33.71 30.49 4.74
CA GLY A 450 -33.37 29.89 6.03
C GLY A 450 -32.89 28.44 5.99
N LEU A 451 -32.46 27.95 4.81
CA LEU A 451 -32.03 26.56 4.59
C LEU A 451 -30.51 26.38 4.58
N LEU A 452 -29.74 27.47 4.68
CA LEU A 452 -28.28 27.39 4.68
C LEU A 452 -27.76 26.72 5.96
N SER A 453 -27.07 25.59 5.82
CA SER A 453 -26.34 24.95 6.93
C SER A 453 -24.92 25.51 7.04
N THR A 454 -24.54 25.95 8.25
CA THR A 454 -23.19 26.45 8.55
C THR A 454 -22.29 25.40 9.20
N LYS A 455 -22.72 24.13 9.23
CA LYS A 455 -21.95 23.04 9.85
C LYS A 455 -20.68 22.77 9.02
N THR A 456 -19.53 22.91 9.66
CA THR A 456 -18.24 22.59 9.05
C THR A 456 -17.96 21.08 9.16
N GLY A 457 -17.64 20.43 8.04
CA GLY A 457 -17.31 19.01 7.99
C GLY A 457 -18.52 18.06 7.95
N GLY A 458 -18.26 16.76 7.82
CA GLY A 458 -19.26 15.69 7.68
C GLY A 458 -19.20 15.00 6.31
N GLN A 459 -20.07 13.99 6.11
CA GLN A 459 -20.19 13.32 4.82
C GLN A 459 -20.60 14.31 3.73
N ALA A 460 -20.05 14.12 2.54
CA ALA A 460 -20.47 14.87 1.37
C ALA A 460 -21.95 14.58 1.08
N VAL A 461 -22.77 15.61 0.89
CA VAL A 461 -24.22 15.46 0.66
C VAL A 461 -24.61 15.87 -0.75
N MET A 462 -25.28 14.99 -1.45
CA MET A 462 -25.75 15.27 -2.81
C MET A 462 -27.05 16.07 -2.77
N PRO A 463 -27.11 17.28 -3.37
CA PRO A 463 -28.39 17.95 -3.49
C PRO A 463 -29.35 17.06 -4.30
N PRO A 464 -30.61 16.92 -3.88
CA PRO A 464 -31.59 16.12 -4.61
C PRO A 464 -31.74 16.67 -6.03
N PRO A 465 -31.84 15.81 -7.06
CA PRO A 465 -32.17 16.25 -8.41
C PRO A 465 -33.64 16.71 -8.41
N THR A 466 -33.92 17.97 -8.11
CA THR A 466 -35.29 18.46 -8.10
C THR A 466 -35.82 18.67 -9.54
N CYS A 467 -37.09 18.34 -9.71
CA CYS A 467 -37.84 18.38 -10.97
C CYS A 467 -37.87 19.78 -11.61
N ARG A 468 -37.72 19.79 -12.95
CA ARG A 468 -37.63 20.91 -13.90
C ARG A 468 -36.28 21.64 -13.94
N PRO A 469 -35.56 21.61 -15.09
CA PRO A 469 -34.28 22.29 -15.24
C PRO A 469 -34.52 23.80 -15.36
N MET A 470 -34.43 24.54 -14.26
CA MET A 470 -33.82 25.86 -14.39
C MET A 470 -32.36 25.58 -14.77
N ALA A 471 -32.03 25.87 -16.02
CA ALA A 471 -30.76 25.55 -16.65
C ALA A 471 -29.59 26.26 -15.96
N PHE A 472 -29.14 25.73 -14.82
CA PHE A 472 -27.77 25.90 -14.35
C PHE A 472 -26.93 24.82 -15.02
N HIS A 473 -26.64 25.06 -16.30
CA HIS A 473 -25.62 24.28 -17.00
C HIS A 473 -24.26 24.71 -16.43
N LEU A 474 -23.83 24.05 -15.36
CA LEU A 474 -22.42 24.03 -14.97
C LEU A 474 -21.67 23.36 -16.12
N GLN A 475 -21.16 24.19 -17.01
CA GLN A 475 -20.33 23.78 -18.13
C GLN A 475 -19.04 23.18 -17.54
N ARG A 476 -19.05 21.85 -17.33
CA ARG A 476 -17.86 21.07 -17.05
C ARG A 476 -16.93 21.22 -18.24
N GLN A 477 -15.98 22.16 -18.17
CA GLN A 477 -14.82 22.10 -19.04
C GLN A 477 -14.09 20.79 -18.72
N LYS A 478 -13.98 19.94 -19.74
CA LYS A 478 -13.20 18.72 -19.75
C LYS A 478 -11.72 19.07 -19.56
N THR A 479 -11.26 19.12 -18.32
CA THR A 479 -9.89 18.79 -17.96
C THR A 479 -9.92 17.42 -17.28
N GLY A 480 -9.10 16.50 -17.79
CA GLY A 480 -9.22 15.06 -17.59
C GLY A 480 -8.84 14.58 -16.19
N LEU A 481 -9.71 14.83 -15.22
CA LEU A 481 -9.65 14.23 -13.90
C LEU A 481 -10.99 13.54 -13.65
N MET A 482 -11.09 12.25 -14.00
CA MET A 482 -12.19 11.42 -13.51
C MET A 482 -11.94 11.07 -12.04
N LEU A 483 -12.07 12.07 -11.17
CA LEU A 483 -12.26 11.81 -9.74
C LEU A 483 -13.61 11.11 -9.59
N LYS A 484 -13.60 9.80 -9.31
CA LYS A 484 -14.73 9.10 -8.67
C LYS A 484 -14.87 9.52 -7.19
N GLY A 485 -14.70 10.80 -6.90
CA GLY A 485 -14.90 11.43 -5.60
C GLY A 485 -16.10 12.36 -5.69
N LYS A 486 -17.22 11.95 -5.08
CA LYS A 486 -18.46 12.73 -5.03
C LYS A 486 -18.25 13.99 -4.18
N ILE A 487 -18.03 15.12 -4.84
CA ILE A 487 -18.02 16.44 -4.19
C ILE A 487 -19.48 16.85 -3.99
N ALA A 488 -19.92 16.98 -2.74
CA ALA A 488 -21.33 17.23 -2.43
C ALA A 488 -21.50 17.88 -1.03
N PHE A 489 -22.37 18.89 -0.88
CA PHE A 489 -22.62 19.67 0.35
C PHE A 489 -24.09 19.60 0.85
N ALA A 490 -24.27 19.69 2.17
CA ALA A 490 -25.47 19.32 2.98
C ALA A 490 -26.80 20.04 2.67
N VAL A 491 -27.88 19.26 2.44
CA VAL A 491 -29.28 19.64 2.71
C VAL A 491 -30.12 18.41 3.12
N VAL A 492 -30.90 18.55 4.20
CA VAL A 492 -31.86 17.56 4.75
C VAL A 492 -33.21 17.67 4.02
N SER A 493 -33.81 16.53 3.69
CA SER A 493 -35.12 16.41 3.00
C SER A 493 -36.30 16.71 3.92
N ILE A 494 -37.35 17.35 3.39
CA ILE A 494 -38.64 17.56 4.08
C ILE A 494 -39.70 16.65 3.41
N PRO A 495 -40.54 15.91 4.17
CA PRO A 495 -41.76 15.29 3.63
C PRO A 495 -42.90 16.32 3.58
N THR A 496 -43.73 16.21 2.53
CA THR A 496 -44.84 17.09 2.13
C THR A 496 -45.76 17.56 3.25
#